data_AF-A0A6B3HTJ8-F1
#
_entry.id   AF-A0A6B3HTJ8-F1
#
_cell.length_a   1.000
_cell.length_b   1.000
_cell.length_c   1.000
_cell.angle_alpha   90.00
_cell.angle_beta   90.00
_cell.angle_gamma   90.00
#
_symmetry.space_group_name_H-M   'P 1'
#
loop_
_entity.id
_entity.type
_entity.pdbx_description
1 polymer ?
#
loop_
_entity_poly.entity_id
_entity_poly.type
_entity_poly.pdbx_seq_one_letter_code
_entity_poly.pdbx_strand_id
1 'polypeptide(L)'
;CDFIYTETLAEKLSAVSPTPFDAEIKALTYTRSTPVGGITAELAAPPVDADGTTGCEPGDYAAGAFTGKIALIKRGGCTFDAKQEQAAAAGAAGAIIYNNIDAGYGPLSGTLGDPATVKIPTAGLSKPDGDRLAADLANGPVTISFEVRQLQETRTTRNVIAETRGGDAASTVALGAHLDSVKAGPGINDNGSGAAGLLDVALKLAKKEKQPRNKVRFAWWSAAESGLFGSAHYVESLTPAERQKIKLYLNFENLASPNYGLFVFDGDNSDG
;
A
#
# COMPACT_ATOMS: atom_id res chain seq x y z
N CYS A 1 -11.09 -13.81 -7.09
CA CYS A 1 -11.66 -12.47 -7.31
C CYS A 1 -10.93 -11.81 -8.46
N ASP A 2 -11.56 -10.82 -9.06
CA ASP A 2 -10.87 -9.85 -9.90
C ASP A 2 -10.33 -8.73 -9.00
N PHE A 3 -9.18 -8.17 -9.36
CA PHE A 3 -8.55 -7.06 -8.67
C PHE A 3 -7.77 -6.19 -9.65
N ILE A 4 -7.46 -4.97 -9.24
CA ILE A 4 -6.62 -4.07 -10.05
C ILE A 4 -5.17 -4.36 -9.70
N TYR A 5 -4.47 -4.98 -10.64
CA TYR A 5 -3.03 -5.19 -10.58
C TYR A 5 -2.31 -3.91 -10.95
N THR A 6 -1.26 -3.56 -10.18
CA THR A 6 -0.39 -2.43 -10.48
C THR A 6 1.06 -2.86 -10.63
N GLU A 7 1.75 -2.27 -11.60
CA GLU A 7 3.19 -2.42 -11.77
C GLU A 7 3.85 -1.08 -12.10
N THR A 8 4.85 -0.70 -11.32
CA THR A 8 5.64 0.50 -11.59
C THR A 8 6.51 0.30 -12.83
N LEU A 9 6.37 1.21 -13.80
CA LEU A 9 7.11 1.24 -15.06
C LEU A 9 8.21 2.31 -15.09
N ALA A 10 8.04 3.41 -14.32
CA ALA A 10 9.05 4.46 -14.17
C ALA A 10 8.85 5.24 -12.87
N GLU A 11 9.98 5.58 -12.23
CA GLU A 11 10.10 6.46 -11.07
C GLU A 11 11.34 7.35 -11.29
N LYS A 12 11.14 8.62 -11.68
CA LYS A 12 12.22 9.60 -11.78
C LYS A 12 11.77 10.97 -11.30
N LEU A 13 12.62 11.60 -10.52
CA LEU A 13 12.46 12.97 -10.08
C LEU A 13 13.82 13.68 -10.13
N SER A 14 13.85 14.82 -10.81
CA SER A 14 15.01 15.70 -10.82
C SER A 14 14.57 17.14 -10.60
N ALA A 15 15.19 17.84 -9.66
CA ALA A 15 15.18 19.29 -9.66
C ALA A 15 16.09 19.77 -10.80
N VAL A 16 15.53 20.52 -11.74
CA VAL A 16 16.24 21.07 -12.91
C VAL A 16 16.83 22.44 -12.57
N SER A 17 16.13 23.23 -11.76
CA SER A 17 16.56 24.55 -11.30
C SER A 17 15.92 24.85 -9.92
N PRO A 18 16.52 25.75 -9.10
CA PRO A 18 17.76 26.50 -9.34
C PRO A 18 19.03 25.67 -9.06
N THR A 19 18.95 24.68 -8.18
CA THR A 19 20.07 23.81 -7.80
C THR A 19 19.79 22.39 -8.26
N PRO A 20 20.43 21.89 -9.34
CA PRO A 20 20.12 20.58 -9.87
C PRO A 20 20.41 19.44 -8.89
N PHE A 21 19.49 18.49 -8.77
CA PHE A 21 19.72 17.20 -8.11
C PHE A 21 18.66 16.18 -8.48
N ASP A 22 19.03 14.90 -8.40
CA ASP A 22 18.10 13.78 -8.52
C ASP A 22 17.64 13.34 -7.14
N ALA A 23 16.37 12.98 -7.02
CA ALA A 23 15.78 12.44 -5.80
C ALA A 23 15.10 11.10 -6.09
N GLU A 24 15.22 10.17 -5.15
CA GLU A 24 14.45 8.94 -5.21
C GLU A 24 12.98 9.21 -4.87
N ILE A 25 12.08 8.69 -5.69
CA ILE A 25 10.64 8.74 -5.45
C ILE A 25 10.04 7.33 -5.49
N LYS A 26 8.85 7.20 -4.92
CA LYS A 26 8.02 5.99 -5.05
C LYS A 26 6.67 6.35 -5.64
N ALA A 27 6.28 5.67 -6.71
CA ALA A 27 4.94 5.75 -7.25
C ALA A 27 3.95 5.33 -6.17
N LEU A 28 2.95 6.17 -5.86
CA LEU A 28 1.88 5.72 -4.98
C LEU A 28 1.01 4.70 -5.75
N THR A 29 0.52 3.66 -5.06
CA THR A 29 -0.35 2.67 -5.67
C THR A 29 -1.58 3.37 -6.25
N TYR A 30 -1.92 3.03 -7.49
CA TYR A 30 -2.99 3.60 -8.33
C TYR A 30 -2.75 4.99 -8.92
N THR A 31 -1.55 5.53 -8.79
CA THR A 31 -1.15 6.80 -9.41
C THR A 31 -1.39 6.82 -10.92
N ARG A 32 -1.85 7.96 -11.46
CA ARG A 32 -1.91 8.17 -12.91
C ARG A 32 -0.50 8.25 -13.48
N SER A 33 -0.36 7.80 -14.72
CA SER A 33 0.92 7.90 -15.43
C SER A 33 1.12 9.30 -16.00
N THR A 34 2.33 9.84 -15.87
CA THR A 34 2.81 10.90 -16.76
C THR A 34 2.96 10.36 -18.19
N PRO A 35 3.05 11.23 -19.22
CA PRO A 35 3.51 10.82 -20.54
C PRO A 35 4.87 10.11 -20.49
N VAL A 36 5.17 9.31 -21.51
CA VAL A 36 6.51 8.71 -21.68
C VAL A 36 7.54 9.85 -21.79
N GLY A 37 8.56 9.82 -20.95
CA GLY A 37 9.54 10.91 -20.83
C GLY A 37 9.21 11.94 -19.73
N GLY A 38 8.08 11.79 -19.04
CA GLY A 38 7.69 12.62 -17.90
C GLY A 38 7.07 13.97 -18.28
N ILE A 39 6.97 14.83 -17.28
CA ILE A 39 6.60 16.25 -17.42
C ILE A 39 7.69 17.11 -16.79
N THR A 40 7.89 18.32 -17.34
CA THR A 40 8.71 19.35 -16.72
C THR A 40 7.83 20.55 -16.38
N ALA A 41 7.77 20.91 -15.10
CA ALA A 41 6.91 22.00 -14.63
C ALA A 41 7.52 22.68 -13.40
N GLU A 42 7.06 23.90 -13.13
CA GLU A 42 7.38 24.57 -11.87
C GLU A 42 6.74 23.84 -10.68
N LEU A 43 7.42 23.92 -9.53
CA LEU A 43 6.92 23.44 -8.25
C LEU A 43 6.06 24.52 -7.58
N ALA A 44 5.01 24.11 -6.88
CA ALA A 44 4.26 24.92 -5.94
C ALA A 44 4.00 24.10 -4.67
N ALA A 45 3.91 24.74 -3.52
CA ALA A 45 3.60 24.07 -2.25
C ALA A 45 2.49 24.84 -1.53
N PRO A 46 1.48 24.15 -0.96
CA PRO A 46 0.58 24.79 -0.02
C PRO A 46 1.35 25.19 1.25
N PRO A 47 0.87 26.18 2.02
CA PRO A 47 1.40 26.48 3.34
C PRO A 47 1.43 25.22 4.23
N VAL A 48 2.45 25.08 5.07
CA VAL A 48 2.55 23.95 6.00
C VAL A 48 1.72 24.26 7.25
N ASP A 49 0.57 23.63 7.37
CA ASP A 49 -0.29 23.74 8.55
C ASP A 49 0.30 23.09 9.81
N ALA A 50 0.13 23.77 10.94
CA ALA A 50 0.66 23.34 12.23
C ALA A 50 -0.07 22.13 12.84
N ASP A 51 -1.33 21.90 12.44
CA ASP A 51 -2.13 20.73 12.82
C ASP A 51 -1.90 19.52 11.90
N GLY A 52 -1.04 19.67 10.88
CA GLY A 52 -0.66 18.63 9.95
C GLY A 52 -1.64 18.43 8.79
N THR A 53 -2.63 19.30 8.58
CA THR A 53 -3.61 19.18 7.48
C THR A 53 -3.13 19.75 6.14
N THR A 54 -1.82 19.94 5.96
CA THR A 54 -1.24 20.53 4.73
C THR A 54 -1.77 19.91 3.44
N GLY A 55 -2.51 20.67 2.64
CA GLY A 55 -3.06 20.23 1.36
C GLY A 55 -4.24 19.26 1.48
N CYS A 56 -4.95 19.30 2.61
CA CYS A 56 -6.15 18.50 2.84
C CYS A 56 -7.43 19.23 2.44
N GLU A 57 -7.40 20.57 2.38
CA GLU A 57 -8.56 21.40 2.13
C GLU A 57 -8.38 22.26 0.88
N PRO A 58 -9.48 22.62 0.18
CA PRO A 58 -9.41 23.57 -0.94
C PRO A 58 -8.76 24.91 -0.55
N GLY A 59 -8.91 25.32 0.72
CA GLY A 59 -8.36 26.57 1.25
C GLY A 59 -6.83 26.61 1.28
N ASP A 60 -6.16 25.46 1.25
CA ASP A 60 -4.70 25.36 1.28
C ASP A 60 -4.07 25.78 -0.06
N TYR A 61 -4.87 25.80 -1.13
CA TYR A 61 -4.43 26.04 -2.49
C TYR A 61 -4.84 27.43 -2.97
N ALA A 62 -3.88 28.35 -2.98
CA ALA A 62 -4.11 29.69 -3.53
C ALA A 62 -4.59 29.64 -4.98
N ALA A 63 -5.65 30.40 -5.29
CA ALA A 63 -6.31 30.38 -6.59
C ALA A 63 -5.33 30.62 -7.75
N GLY A 64 -5.28 29.68 -8.70
CA GLY A 64 -4.43 29.74 -9.89
C GLY A 64 -2.94 29.46 -9.63
N ALA A 65 -2.49 29.31 -8.38
CA ALA A 65 -1.08 29.11 -8.05
C ALA A 65 -0.54 27.73 -8.48
N PHE A 66 -1.43 26.75 -8.67
CA PHE A 66 -1.06 25.36 -8.98
C PHE A 66 -1.32 24.95 -10.44
N THR A 67 -1.99 25.80 -11.23
CA THR A 67 -2.35 25.47 -12.62
C THR A 67 -1.12 25.07 -13.45
N GLY A 68 -1.08 23.81 -13.88
CA GLY A 68 0.03 23.25 -14.68
C GLY A 68 1.32 23.00 -13.90
N LYS A 69 1.32 23.19 -12.58
CA LYS A 69 2.49 23.00 -11.70
C LYS A 69 2.47 21.65 -11.00
N ILE A 70 3.60 21.27 -10.41
CA ILE A 70 3.70 20.09 -9.54
C ILE A 70 3.52 20.53 -8.09
N ALA A 71 2.55 19.95 -7.40
CA ALA A 71 2.26 20.26 -6.00
C ALA A 71 3.19 19.47 -5.06
N LEU A 72 4.03 20.13 -4.28
CA LEU A 72 4.81 19.53 -3.20
C LEU A 72 4.02 19.61 -1.89
N ILE A 73 3.58 18.48 -1.34
CA ILE A 73 2.65 18.43 -0.21
C ILE A 73 3.27 17.63 0.94
N LYS A 74 3.24 18.18 2.16
CA LYS A 74 3.73 17.47 3.34
C LYS A 74 2.74 16.39 3.79
N ARG A 75 3.26 15.21 4.16
CA ARG A 75 2.46 14.15 4.78
C ARG A 75 1.87 14.58 6.13
N GLY A 76 0.59 14.28 6.35
CA GLY A 76 -0.13 14.51 7.61
C GLY A 76 -1.64 14.70 7.38
N GLY A 77 -2.42 14.67 8.46
CA GLY A 77 -3.80 15.20 8.56
C GLY A 77 -4.91 14.45 7.81
N CYS A 78 -4.65 13.99 6.58
CA CYS A 78 -5.60 13.31 5.72
C CYS A 78 -4.92 12.25 4.85
N THR A 79 -5.75 11.45 4.16
CA THR A 79 -5.29 10.42 3.22
C THR A 79 -4.53 11.01 2.04
N PHE A 80 -3.65 10.22 1.40
CA PHE A 80 -2.98 10.63 0.17
C PHE A 80 -3.95 10.86 -1.00
N ASP A 81 -5.09 10.16 -1.00
CA ASP A 81 -6.17 10.39 -1.96
C ASP A 81 -6.72 11.82 -1.86
N ALA A 82 -7.12 12.23 -0.66
CA ALA A 82 -7.57 13.60 -0.41
C ALA A 82 -6.54 14.65 -0.87
N LYS A 83 -5.24 14.43 -0.60
CA LYS A 83 -4.16 15.36 -1.02
C LYS A 83 -4.04 15.46 -2.54
N GLN A 84 -4.04 14.34 -3.27
CA GLN A 84 -3.99 14.39 -4.74
C GLN A 84 -5.27 14.99 -5.31
N GLU A 85 -6.42 14.74 -4.69
CA GLU A 85 -7.70 15.29 -5.12
C GLU A 85 -7.73 16.82 -5.00
N GLN A 86 -7.31 17.38 -3.86
CA GLN A 86 -7.27 18.84 -3.69
C GLN A 86 -6.26 19.50 -4.62
N ALA A 87 -5.08 18.89 -4.78
CA ALA A 87 -4.09 19.38 -5.75
C ALA A 87 -4.62 19.35 -7.19
N ALA A 88 -5.31 18.28 -7.58
CA ALA A 88 -5.94 18.17 -8.88
C ALA A 88 -7.03 19.23 -9.07
N ALA A 89 -7.88 19.46 -8.06
CA ALA A 89 -8.90 20.50 -8.08
C ALA A 89 -8.31 21.91 -8.21
N ALA A 90 -7.12 22.14 -7.64
CA ALA A 90 -6.35 23.39 -7.79
C ALA A 90 -5.64 23.53 -9.16
N GLY A 91 -5.74 22.53 -10.04
CA GLY A 91 -5.16 22.55 -11.39
C GLY A 91 -3.73 22.03 -11.49
N ALA A 92 -3.21 21.36 -10.45
CA ALA A 92 -1.88 20.75 -10.50
C ALA A 92 -1.77 19.69 -11.61
N ALA A 93 -0.63 19.64 -12.29
CA ALA A 93 -0.31 18.63 -13.29
C ALA A 93 0.25 17.33 -12.68
N GLY A 94 0.64 17.38 -11.40
CA GLY A 94 1.13 16.25 -10.62
C GLY A 94 1.30 16.62 -9.15
N ALA A 95 1.49 15.62 -8.29
CA ALA A 95 1.68 15.79 -6.86
C ALA A 95 2.86 14.97 -6.33
N ILE A 96 3.65 15.56 -5.44
CA ILE A 96 4.75 14.92 -4.72
C ILE A 96 4.45 15.04 -3.24
N ILE A 97 4.22 13.92 -2.56
CA ILE A 97 3.93 13.87 -1.13
C ILE A 97 5.20 13.48 -0.39
N TYR A 98 5.78 14.40 0.38
CA TYR A 98 7.01 14.12 1.11
C TYR A 98 6.77 13.70 2.55
N ASN A 99 7.61 12.80 3.04
CA ASN A 99 7.45 12.17 4.35
C ASN A 99 7.65 13.18 5.50
N ASN A 100 7.11 12.87 6.68
CA ASN A 100 7.23 13.67 7.90
C ASN A 100 8.03 12.97 9.02
N ILE A 101 8.64 11.81 8.72
CA ILE A 101 9.48 11.03 9.62
C ILE A 101 10.97 11.25 9.24
N ASP A 102 11.83 11.43 10.24
CA ASP A 102 13.26 11.73 10.05
C ASP A 102 14.09 10.58 9.45
N ALA A 103 15.35 10.89 9.11
CA ALA A 103 16.26 10.11 8.28
C ALA A 103 16.41 8.63 8.69
N GLY A 104 16.45 7.74 7.70
CA GLY A 104 16.51 6.28 7.84
C GLY A 104 15.43 5.56 7.05
N TYR A 105 14.34 6.27 6.72
CA TYR A 105 13.28 5.81 5.84
C TYR A 105 13.45 6.45 4.46
N GLY A 106 13.44 5.62 3.41
CA GLY A 106 13.50 6.07 2.01
C GLY A 106 12.26 6.88 1.58
N PRO A 107 12.03 7.05 0.28
CA PRO A 107 10.82 7.68 -0.23
C PRO A 107 9.54 7.07 0.34
N LEU A 108 8.56 7.93 0.62
CA LEU A 108 7.24 7.54 1.12
C LEU A 108 6.57 6.55 0.14
N SER A 109 6.18 5.39 0.64
CA SER A 109 5.30 4.45 -0.09
C SER A 109 3.89 4.50 0.50
N GLY A 110 2.88 4.27 -0.34
CA GLY A 110 1.48 4.31 0.07
C GLY A 110 0.52 4.09 -1.09
N THR A 111 -0.77 3.97 -0.76
CA THR A 111 -1.86 3.84 -1.74
C THR A 111 -2.69 5.11 -1.81
N LEU A 112 -3.21 5.41 -3.01
CA LEU A 112 -4.21 6.45 -3.24
C LEU A 112 -5.65 5.95 -3.03
N GLY A 113 -5.84 4.76 -2.46
CA GLY A 113 -7.17 4.24 -2.14
C GLY A 113 -7.89 3.71 -3.38
N ASP A 114 -8.98 4.38 -3.79
CA ASP A 114 -9.79 3.96 -4.94
C ASP A 114 -9.19 4.48 -6.26
N PRO A 115 -8.79 3.61 -7.20
CA PRO A 115 -8.26 4.03 -8.50
C PRO A 115 -9.21 4.93 -9.30
N ALA A 116 -10.51 4.86 -9.05
CA ALA A 116 -11.52 5.69 -9.71
C ALA A 116 -11.44 7.17 -9.29
N THR A 117 -10.96 7.49 -8.10
CA THR A 117 -10.85 8.88 -7.59
C THR A 117 -9.53 9.55 -7.95
N VAL A 118 -8.54 8.79 -8.42
CA VAL A 118 -7.20 9.31 -8.73
C VAL A 118 -7.21 10.13 -10.03
N LYS A 119 -6.79 11.40 -9.93
CA LYS A 119 -6.88 12.38 -11.03
C LYS A 119 -5.52 12.73 -11.64
N ILE A 120 -4.46 12.77 -10.84
CA ILE A 120 -3.14 13.26 -11.27
C ILE A 120 -1.99 12.30 -10.92
N PRO A 121 -0.87 12.34 -11.68
CA PRO A 121 0.34 11.61 -11.32
C PRO A 121 0.85 12.04 -9.95
N THR A 122 0.96 11.08 -9.04
CA THR A 122 1.34 11.28 -7.65
C THR A 122 2.46 10.31 -7.23
N ALA A 123 3.48 10.83 -6.56
CA ALA A 123 4.57 10.03 -6.00
C ALA A 123 4.93 10.48 -4.58
N GLY A 124 5.50 9.58 -3.79
CA GLY A 124 6.04 9.86 -2.48
C GLY A 124 7.54 10.19 -2.52
N LEU A 125 7.97 11.08 -1.64
CA LEU A 125 9.35 11.57 -1.52
C LEU A 125 9.85 11.42 -0.07
N SER A 126 11.17 11.32 0.09
CA SER A 126 11.81 11.30 1.42
C SER A 126 11.58 12.64 2.15
N LYS A 127 11.66 12.64 3.49
CA LYS A 127 11.59 13.89 4.25
C LYS A 127 12.76 14.83 3.91
N PRO A 128 14.03 14.39 3.87
CA PRO A 128 15.16 15.28 3.57
C PRO A 128 15.06 15.97 2.19
N ASP A 129 14.65 15.23 1.16
CA ASP A 129 14.52 15.79 -0.19
C ASP A 129 13.31 16.72 -0.30
N GLY A 130 12.20 16.38 0.37
CA GLY A 130 11.03 17.26 0.44
C GLY A 130 11.31 18.57 1.17
N ASP A 131 12.00 18.51 2.31
CA ASP A 131 12.43 19.69 3.07
C ASP A 131 13.40 20.56 2.24
N ARG A 132 14.30 19.92 1.47
CA ARG A 132 15.20 20.62 0.54
C ARG A 132 14.42 21.35 -0.56
N LEU A 133 13.48 20.69 -1.24
CA LEU A 133 12.65 21.32 -2.27
C LEU A 133 11.81 22.46 -1.72
N ALA A 134 11.25 22.30 -0.51
CA ALA A 134 10.50 23.36 0.16
C ALA A 134 11.39 24.58 0.48
N ALA A 135 12.63 24.35 0.92
CA ALA A 135 13.60 25.41 1.17
C ALA A 135 14.05 26.12 -0.12
N ASP A 136 14.29 25.38 -1.20
CA ASP A 136 14.62 25.95 -2.51
C ASP A 136 13.44 26.80 -3.03
N LEU A 137 12.21 26.33 -2.87
CA LEU A 137 10.99 27.05 -3.28
C LEU A 137 10.78 28.35 -2.49
N ALA A 138 11.17 28.39 -1.21
CA ALA A 138 11.14 29.61 -0.41
C ALA A 138 12.12 30.68 -0.89
N ASN A 139 13.17 30.29 -1.63
CA ASN A 139 14.17 31.19 -2.20
C ASN A 139 13.89 31.61 -3.65
N GLY A 140 12.92 30.96 -4.32
CA GLY A 140 12.52 31.30 -5.69
C GLY A 140 11.90 30.12 -6.46
N PRO A 141 11.59 30.31 -7.75
CA PRO A 141 10.99 29.27 -8.57
C PRO A 141 11.87 28.02 -8.69
N VAL A 142 11.28 26.85 -8.45
CA VAL A 142 11.91 25.53 -8.63
C VAL A 142 11.27 24.84 -9.84
N THR A 143 12.09 24.34 -10.77
CA THR A 143 11.61 23.55 -11.91
C THR A 143 11.92 22.08 -11.68
N ILE A 144 10.94 21.21 -11.86
CA ILE A 144 11.04 19.78 -11.63
C ILE A 144 10.80 19.03 -12.94
N SER A 145 11.64 18.04 -13.22
CA SER A 145 11.36 16.95 -14.16
C SER A 145 10.81 15.76 -13.38
N PHE A 146 9.61 15.30 -13.74
CA PHE A 146 8.85 14.28 -13.00
C PHE A 146 8.32 13.22 -13.96
N GLU A 147 8.76 11.98 -13.78
CA GLU A 147 8.25 10.81 -14.50
C GLU A 147 7.77 9.77 -13.49
N VAL A 148 6.46 9.53 -13.46
CA VAL A 148 5.87 8.39 -12.76
C VAL A 148 4.95 7.66 -13.72
N ARG A 149 5.19 6.37 -13.92
CA ARG A 149 4.36 5.52 -14.79
C ARG A 149 4.04 4.22 -14.12
N GLN A 150 2.77 3.82 -14.22
CA GLN A 150 2.25 2.60 -13.62
C GLN A 150 1.33 1.90 -14.61
N LEU A 151 1.60 0.62 -14.87
CA LEU A 151 0.64 -0.28 -15.51
C LEU A 151 -0.47 -0.56 -14.49
N GLN A 152 -1.72 -0.36 -14.90
CA GLN A 152 -2.90 -0.75 -14.12
C GLN A 152 -3.82 -1.58 -15.00
N GLU A 153 -4.14 -2.79 -14.57
CA GLU A 153 -5.03 -3.68 -15.31
C GLU A 153 -5.82 -4.60 -14.38
N THR A 154 -7.02 -4.99 -14.80
CA THR A 154 -7.80 -5.98 -14.06
C THR A 154 -7.21 -7.37 -14.29
N ARG A 155 -6.90 -8.08 -13.21
CA ARG A 155 -6.48 -9.48 -13.23
C ARG A 155 -7.38 -10.33 -12.37
N THR A 156 -7.52 -11.60 -12.73
CA THR A 156 -8.21 -12.60 -11.92
C THR A 156 -7.20 -13.38 -11.08
N THR A 157 -7.51 -13.55 -9.81
CA THR A 157 -6.74 -14.36 -8.87
C THR A 157 -7.61 -15.36 -8.11
N ARG A 158 -6.99 -16.36 -7.48
CA ARG A 158 -7.68 -17.48 -6.81
C ARG A 158 -7.01 -17.81 -5.49
N ASN A 159 -7.79 -17.79 -4.41
CA ASN A 159 -7.39 -18.42 -3.16
C ASN A 159 -7.39 -19.94 -3.32
N VAL A 160 -6.50 -20.63 -2.60
CA VAL A 160 -6.57 -22.08 -2.42
C VAL A 160 -7.08 -22.35 -1.01
N ILE A 161 -8.18 -23.08 -0.88
CA ILE A 161 -8.77 -23.40 0.43
C ILE A 161 -8.92 -24.92 0.53
N ALA A 162 -8.43 -25.47 1.64
CA ALA A 162 -8.56 -26.88 1.98
C ALA A 162 -9.16 -27.04 3.37
N GLU A 163 -9.95 -28.08 3.59
CA GLU A 163 -10.60 -28.33 4.87
C GLU A 163 -10.51 -29.80 5.29
N THR A 164 -10.55 -30.04 6.59
CA THR A 164 -10.70 -31.41 7.11
C THR A 164 -12.04 -32.00 6.70
N ARG A 165 -12.06 -33.27 6.30
CA ARG A 165 -13.32 -33.99 5.98
C ARG A 165 -14.25 -34.03 7.20
N GLY A 166 -13.69 -34.34 8.37
CA GLY A 166 -14.38 -34.37 9.67
C GLY A 166 -14.42 -33.04 10.41
N GLY A 167 -15.01 -33.09 11.60
CA GLY A 167 -15.15 -31.97 12.53
C GLY A 167 -16.40 -31.12 12.36
N ASP A 168 -16.79 -30.46 13.43
CA ASP A 168 -18.00 -29.63 13.51
C ASP A 168 -17.89 -28.40 12.60
N ALA A 169 -18.70 -28.36 11.54
CA ALA A 169 -18.74 -27.23 10.60
C ALA A 169 -19.34 -25.95 11.20
N ALA A 170 -20.06 -26.03 12.33
CA ALA A 170 -20.51 -24.85 13.08
C ALA A 170 -19.39 -24.22 13.92
N SER A 171 -18.24 -24.89 14.03
CA SER A 171 -17.08 -24.47 14.80
C SER A 171 -15.80 -24.69 13.98
N THR A 172 -15.41 -23.67 13.21
CA THR A 172 -14.25 -23.71 12.32
C THR A 172 -13.05 -22.98 12.93
N VAL A 173 -11.92 -23.67 13.01
CA VAL A 173 -10.60 -23.06 13.23
C VAL A 173 -9.96 -22.85 11.87
N ALA A 174 -9.72 -21.60 11.50
CA ALA A 174 -9.11 -21.22 10.24
C ALA A 174 -7.62 -20.86 10.44
N LEU A 175 -6.78 -21.28 9.51
CA LEU A 175 -5.37 -20.92 9.42
C LEU A 175 -5.12 -20.38 8.03
N GLY A 176 -4.36 -19.28 7.91
CA GLY A 176 -4.13 -18.63 6.64
C GLY A 176 -2.70 -18.15 6.45
N ALA A 177 -2.21 -18.26 5.22
CA ALA A 177 -0.98 -17.63 4.71
C ALA A 177 -1.31 -17.05 3.34
N HIS A 178 -0.53 -16.10 2.80
CA HIS A 178 -0.67 -15.74 1.38
C HIS A 178 0.33 -16.49 0.51
N LEU A 179 -0.03 -16.64 -0.76
CA LEU A 179 0.71 -17.42 -1.76
C LEU A 179 1.39 -16.56 -2.81
N ASP A 180 0.96 -15.31 -2.98
CA ASP A 180 1.66 -14.33 -3.80
C ASP A 180 2.87 -13.72 -3.07
N SER A 181 3.73 -13.06 -3.83
CA SER A 181 4.93 -12.35 -3.39
C SER A 181 5.14 -11.10 -4.26
N VAL A 182 5.96 -10.17 -3.80
CA VAL A 182 6.45 -9.04 -4.60
C VAL A 182 7.49 -9.44 -5.65
N LYS A 183 7.65 -8.60 -6.69
CA LYS A 183 8.71 -8.73 -7.72
C LYS A 183 10.11 -8.38 -7.23
N ALA A 184 10.20 -7.64 -6.12
CA ALA A 184 11.47 -7.13 -5.59
C ALA A 184 12.41 -8.25 -5.08
N GLY A 185 11.88 -9.44 -4.80
CA GLY A 185 12.65 -10.55 -4.26
C GLY A 185 11.99 -11.91 -4.50
N PRO A 186 12.64 -12.99 -4.03
CA PRO A 186 12.21 -14.36 -4.30
C PRO A 186 11.03 -14.83 -3.43
N GLY A 187 10.51 -14.00 -2.52
CA GLY A 187 9.36 -14.34 -1.67
C GLY A 187 9.59 -15.45 -0.65
N ILE A 188 10.86 -15.71 -0.28
CA ILE A 188 11.21 -16.86 0.58
C ILE A 188 10.65 -16.70 2.00
N ASN A 189 10.86 -15.52 2.61
CA ASN A 189 10.33 -15.25 3.95
C ASN A 189 8.87 -14.80 3.86
N ASP A 190 8.63 -13.73 3.08
CA ASP A 190 7.32 -13.15 2.78
C ASP A 190 6.81 -13.62 1.41
N ASN A 191 5.90 -14.59 1.32
CA ASN A 191 5.38 -15.43 2.41
C ASN A 191 5.56 -16.93 2.11
N GLY A 192 6.66 -17.28 1.44
CA GLY A 192 7.03 -18.66 1.19
C GLY A 192 7.17 -19.47 2.49
N SER A 193 7.69 -18.84 3.55
CA SER A 193 7.89 -19.49 4.84
C SER A 193 6.58 -19.81 5.56
N GLY A 194 5.63 -18.86 5.63
CA GLY A 194 4.31 -19.07 6.20
C GLY A 194 3.47 -20.02 5.36
N ALA A 195 3.50 -19.91 4.03
CA ALA A 195 2.81 -20.83 3.13
C ALA A 195 3.29 -22.28 3.28
N ALA A 196 4.62 -22.49 3.39
CA ALA A 196 5.20 -23.81 3.62
C ALA A 196 4.91 -24.33 5.04
N GLY A 197 4.98 -23.47 6.05
CA GLY A 197 4.62 -23.81 7.43
C GLY A 197 3.16 -24.25 7.56
N LEU A 198 2.25 -23.52 6.90
CA LEU A 198 0.82 -23.86 6.85
C LEU A 198 0.59 -25.23 6.20
N LEU A 199 1.29 -25.52 5.10
CA LEU A 199 1.21 -26.82 4.43
C LEU A 199 1.73 -27.95 5.34
N ASP A 200 2.84 -27.75 6.02
CA ASP A 200 3.40 -28.74 6.96
C ASP A 200 2.44 -29.03 8.12
N VAL A 201 1.80 -28.00 8.69
CA VAL A 201 0.74 -28.16 9.72
C VAL A 201 -0.42 -28.98 9.17
N ALA A 202 -0.92 -28.66 7.97
CA ALA A 202 -2.03 -29.38 7.34
C ALA A 202 -1.69 -30.87 7.13
N LEU A 203 -0.49 -31.16 6.61
CA LEU A 203 -0.02 -32.53 6.38
C LEU A 203 0.17 -33.31 7.68
N LYS A 204 0.69 -32.68 8.73
CA LYS A 204 0.86 -33.30 10.05
C LYS A 204 -0.49 -33.58 10.71
N LEU A 205 -1.44 -32.65 10.64
CA LEU A 205 -2.79 -32.85 11.15
C LEU A 205 -3.47 -34.02 10.43
N ALA A 206 -3.45 -34.05 9.09
CA ALA A 206 -4.08 -35.10 8.29
C ALA A 206 -3.55 -36.51 8.60
N LYS A 207 -2.27 -36.63 9.00
CA LYS A 207 -1.66 -37.91 9.42
C LYS A 207 -2.09 -38.35 10.82
N LYS A 208 -2.24 -37.40 11.75
CA LYS A 208 -2.44 -37.68 13.18
C LYS A 208 -3.91 -37.72 13.59
N GLU A 209 -4.76 -36.89 12.99
CA GLU A 209 -6.14 -36.69 13.40
C GLU A 209 -7.07 -36.75 12.19
N LYS A 210 -7.91 -37.79 12.14
CA LYS A 210 -8.84 -38.01 11.02
C LYS A 210 -10.19 -37.34 11.27
N GLN A 211 -10.55 -37.09 12.53
CA GLN A 211 -11.83 -36.57 12.97
C GLN A 211 -11.62 -35.52 14.07
N PRO A 212 -11.04 -34.36 13.73
CA PRO A 212 -10.85 -33.29 14.72
C PRO A 212 -12.20 -32.84 15.28
N ARG A 213 -12.23 -32.39 16.54
CA ARG A 213 -13.46 -31.87 17.18
C ARG A 213 -14.09 -30.74 16.37
N ASN A 214 -13.28 -29.76 16.01
CA ASN A 214 -13.67 -28.60 15.20
C ASN A 214 -13.30 -28.85 13.74
N LYS A 215 -14.05 -28.24 12.80
CA LYS A 215 -13.59 -28.14 11.41
C LYS A 215 -12.28 -27.35 11.36
N VAL A 216 -11.29 -27.82 10.60
CA VAL A 216 -10.05 -27.05 10.38
C VAL A 216 -9.98 -26.64 8.92
N ARG A 217 -9.80 -25.34 8.67
CA ARG A 217 -9.70 -24.71 7.35
C ARG A 217 -8.31 -24.14 7.16
N PHE A 218 -7.68 -24.45 6.04
CA PHE A 218 -6.40 -23.94 5.60
C PHE A 218 -6.62 -23.08 4.37
N ALA A 219 -6.16 -21.84 4.39
CA ALA A 219 -6.32 -20.91 3.29
C ALA A 219 -4.98 -20.34 2.84
N TRP A 220 -4.71 -20.44 1.55
CA TRP A 220 -3.64 -19.73 0.87
C TRP A 220 -4.27 -18.57 0.11
N TRP A 221 -4.18 -17.38 0.70
CA TRP A 221 -4.72 -16.15 0.16
C TRP A 221 -3.92 -15.69 -1.04
N SER A 222 -4.60 -15.12 -2.01
CA SER A 222 -3.99 -14.60 -3.22
C SER A 222 -4.06 -13.07 -3.27
N ALA A 223 -3.10 -12.42 -3.92
CA ALA A 223 -3.04 -10.97 -4.07
C ALA A 223 -3.06 -10.22 -2.72
N ALA A 224 -2.38 -10.76 -1.71
CA ALA A 224 -2.18 -10.10 -0.43
C ALA A 224 -1.29 -8.86 -0.57
N GLU A 225 -0.20 -8.98 -1.33
CA GLU A 225 0.80 -7.93 -1.56
C GLU A 225 0.24 -6.75 -2.37
N SER A 226 -0.85 -7.00 -3.09
CA SER A 226 -1.56 -5.98 -3.86
C SER A 226 -2.63 -5.25 -3.06
N GLY A 227 -2.90 -5.63 -1.80
CA GLY A 227 -3.92 -5.02 -0.95
C GLY A 227 -4.91 -5.99 -0.33
N LEU A 228 -4.48 -7.19 0.06
CA LEU A 228 -5.30 -8.18 0.79
C LEU A 228 -6.54 -8.68 0.01
N PHE A 229 -6.53 -8.58 -1.32
CA PHE A 229 -7.72 -8.81 -2.15
C PHE A 229 -8.32 -10.21 -1.99
N GLY A 230 -7.49 -11.25 -1.90
CA GLY A 230 -7.97 -12.62 -1.75
C GLY A 230 -8.70 -12.87 -0.45
N SER A 231 -8.11 -12.46 0.68
CA SER A 231 -8.72 -12.64 2.01
C SER A 231 -9.92 -11.71 2.21
N ALA A 232 -9.84 -10.46 1.75
CA ALA A 232 -10.97 -9.51 1.80
C ALA A 232 -12.18 -10.07 1.04
N HIS A 233 -11.98 -10.49 -0.21
CA HIS A 233 -13.04 -11.08 -1.02
C HIS A 233 -13.64 -12.34 -0.37
N TYR A 234 -12.80 -13.18 0.25
CA TYR A 234 -13.30 -14.35 0.97
C TYR A 234 -14.25 -13.93 2.10
N VAL A 235 -13.85 -12.99 2.95
CA VAL A 235 -14.69 -12.52 4.07
C VAL A 235 -15.97 -11.85 3.57
N GLU A 236 -15.89 -11.02 2.53
CA GLU A 236 -17.03 -10.36 1.90
C GLU A 236 -18.04 -11.37 1.34
N SER A 237 -17.56 -12.49 0.79
CA SER A 237 -18.42 -13.55 0.24
C SER A 237 -19.19 -14.33 1.29
N LEU A 238 -18.78 -14.29 2.56
CA LEU A 238 -19.46 -14.98 3.66
C LEU A 238 -20.66 -14.19 4.18
N THR A 239 -21.78 -14.89 4.36
CA THR A 239 -22.93 -14.39 5.11
C THR A 239 -22.56 -14.17 6.59
N PRO A 240 -23.29 -13.32 7.34
CA PRO A 240 -23.05 -13.13 8.77
C PRO A 240 -23.06 -14.45 9.57
N ALA A 241 -23.98 -15.37 9.23
CA ALA A 241 -24.07 -16.67 9.87
C ALA A 241 -22.86 -17.57 9.58
N GLU A 242 -22.25 -17.47 8.39
CA GLU A 242 -21.03 -18.21 8.06
C GLU A 242 -19.80 -17.62 8.75
N ARG A 243 -19.71 -16.29 8.86
CA ARG A 243 -18.63 -15.62 9.60
C ARG A 243 -18.63 -16.05 11.07
N GLN A 244 -19.81 -16.15 11.69
CA GLN A 244 -19.96 -16.63 13.08
C GLN A 244 -19.49 -18.07 13.30
N LYS A 245 -19.39 -18.90 12.26
CA LYS A 245 -18.86 -20.26 12.38
C LYS A 245 -17.34 -20.28 12.53
N ILE A 246 -16.63 -19.23 12.12
CA ILE A 246 -15.19 -19.10 12.31
C ILE A 246 -14.94 -18.67 13.74
N LYS A 247 -14.31 -19.54 14.54
CA LYS A 247 -14.09 -19.33 15.98
C LYS A 247 -12.70 -18.81 16.31
N LEU A 248 -11.76 -19.05 15.41
CA LEU A 248 -10.36 -18.65 15.54
C LEU A 248 -9.76 -18.53 14.14
N TYR A 249 -8.95 -17.49 13.93
CA TYR A 249 -8.11 -17.34 12.75
C TYR A 249 -6.65 -17.22 13.19
N LEU A 250 -5.78 -18.07 12.65
CA LEU A 250 -4.33 -18.02 12.87
C LEU A 250 -3.64 -17.60 11.58
N ASN A 251 -2.92 -16.48 11.63
CA ASN A 251 -2.19 -15.97 10.47
C ASN A 251 -0.74 -16.47 10.46
N PHE A 252 -0.30 -16.93 9.29
CA PHE A 252 1.04 -17.43 9.00
C PHE A 252 1.64 -16.49 7.95
N GLU A 253 2.71 -15.80 8.34
CA GLU A 253 3.35 -14.78 7.53
C GLU A 253 4.87 -15.02 7.57
N ASN A 254 5.66 -14.06 8.00
CA ASN A 254 7.11 -14.14 8.09
C ASN A 254 7.55 -15.09 9.24
N LEU A 255 7.79 -16.37 8.92
CA LEU A 255 8.19 -17.40 9.90
C LEU A 255 9.66 -17.79 9.88
N ALA A 256 10.43 -17.39 8.86
CA ALA A 256 11.81 -17.86 8.65
C ALA A 256 12.88 -16.80 8.96
N SER A 257 12.57 -15.80 9.81
CA SER A 257 13.58 -14.85 10.26
C SER A 257 14.65 -15.53 11.12
N PRO A 258 15.97 -15.34 10.84
CA PRO A 258 17.04 -15.89 11.67
C PRO A 258 17.13 -15.22 13.06
N ASN A 259 16.50 -14.05 13.22
CA ASN A 259 16.39 -13.33 14.49
C ASN A 259 14.91 -13.16 14.84
N TYR A 260 14.25 -14.26 15.22
CA TYR A 260 12.80 -14.26 15.48
C TYR A 260 12.48 -13.79 16.90
N GLY A 261 11.30 -13.20 17.04
CA GLY A 261 10.63 -13.01 18.33
C GLY A 261 9.29 -13.73 18.33
N LEU A 262 8.82 -14.14 19.50
CA LEU A 262 7.48 -14.72 19.67
C LEU A 262 6.56 -13.63 20.17
N PHE A 263 5.61 -13.24 19.33
CA PHE A 263 4.62 -12.22 19.62
C PHE A 263 3.22 -12.80 19.44
N VAL A 264 2.28 -12.35 20.27
CA VAL A 264 0.85 -12.59 20.09
C VAL A 264 0.24 -11.25 19.73
N PHE A 265 -0.40 -11.17 18.57
CA PHE A 265 -1.19 -10.01 18.18
C PHE A 265 -2.65 -10.34 18.44
N ASP A 266 -3.24 -9.70 19.44
CA ASP A 266 -4.68 -9.78 19.68
C ASP A 266 -5.42 -8.82 18.73
N GLY A 267 -6.27 -9.39 17.88
CA GLY A 267 -6.96 -8.67 16.82
C GLY A 267 -8.13 -7.82 17.30
N ASP A 268 -8.66 -8.07 18.49
CA ASP A 268 -9.77 -7.30 19.09
C ASP A 268 -9.37 -6.54 20.37
N ASN A 269 -8.09 -6.59 20.75
CA ASN A 269 -7.54 -5.93 21.94
C ASN A 269 -8.29 -6.31 23.23
N SER A 270 -8.77 -7.55 23.31
CA SER A 270 -9.40 -8.13 24.50
C SER A 270 -8.43 -8.41 25.64
N ASP A 271 -7.12 -8.37 25.36
CA ASP A 271 -6.05 -8.67 26.32
C ASP A 271 -5.48 -7.46 27.10
N GLY A 272 -5.90 -6.21 26.82
CA GLY A 272 -5.66 -5.04 27.69
C GLY A 272 -5.31 -3.75 26.98
#